data_AF-A0A1Q7ZQH3-F1
#
_entry.id   AF-A0A1Q7ZQH3-F1
#
_cell.length_a   1.000
_cell.length_b   1.000
_cell.length_c   1.000
_cell.angle_alpha   90.00
_cell.angle_beta   90.00
_cell.angle_gamma   90.00
#
_symmetry.space_group_name_H-M   'P 1'
#
loop_
_entity.id
_entity.type
_entity.pdbx_description
1 polymer ?
#
loop_
_entity_poly.entity_id
_entity_poly.type
_entity_poly.pdbx_seq_one_letter_code
_entity_poly.pdbx_strand_id
1 'polypeptide(L)'
;MEGIVAKHRHILPFTSRIVSKATGNLRPILNLTVILGSLPNTDRRESNPGPSHGNQTLLEIPPMKYLPFTLLLMAAAMLIACGAGHPRLTSIAVSPSSATASSSPQGEVGFTATGTFTDHTSRELHLADGLEWKSSNTVVATIDDTGEATCVSPGSVTITATAPADLQITVSNGVQNTSPKVSGTATLNCT
;
A
#
# COMPACT_ATOMS: atom_id res chain seq x y z
N MET A 1 -39.07 -39.61 40.04
CA MET A 1 -37.89 -40.48 39.89
C MET A 1 -37.22 -40.02 38.61
N GLU A 2 -36.16 -39.24 38.53
CA GLU A 2 -35.10 -38.71 39.40
C GLU A 2 -34.67 -37.44 38.64
N GLY A 3 -34.49 -36.26 39.23
CA GLY A 3 -33.31 -35.91 40.00
C GLY A 3 -33.05 -34.41 39.83
N ILE A 4 -32.85 -33.76 40.97
CA ILE A 4 -32.58 -32.34 41.21
C ILE A 4 -31.06 -32.11 41.06
N VAL A 5 -30.62 -30.84 40.89
CA VAL A 5 -29.37 -30.18 41.39
C VAL A 5 -28.79 -29.24 40.32
N ALA A 6 -29.09 -27.94 40.37
CA ALA A 6 -28.36 -26.84 41.04
C ALA A 6 -27.26 -26.21 40.15
N LYS A 7 -27.46 -24.98 39.66
CA LYS A 7 -26.99 -23.71 40.28
C LYS A 7 -25.47 -23.58 40.27
N HIS A 8 -24.94 -22.75 39.37
CA HIS A 8 -23.83 -21.84 39.70
C HIS A 8 -23.79 -20.62 38.77
N ARG A 9 -24.20 -19.47 39.31
CA ARG A 9 -23.76 -18.15 38.82
C ARG A 9 -22.26 -18.05 39.06
N HIS A 10 -21.49 -17.61 38.08
CA HIS A 10 -20.28 -16.85 38.35
C HIS A 10 -20.04 -15.85 37.22
N ILE A 11 -20.57 -14.64 37.43
CA ILE A 11 -19.94 -13.41 36.98
C ILE A 11 -18.67 -13.23 37.83
N LEU A 12 -17.67 -12.53 37.26
CA LEU A 12 -16.50 -11.84 37.83
C LEU A 12 -15.17 -12.35 37.20
N PRO A 13 -14.11 -11.52 37.13
CA PRO A 13 -14.09 -10.08 36.88
C PRO A 13 -13.02 -9.67 35.84
N PHE A 14 -13.20 -8.45 35.34
CA PHE A 14 -12.19 -7.60 34.74
C PHE A 14 -10.98 -7.49 35.69
N THR A 15 -9.82 -8.08 35.35
CA THR A 15 -8.49 -7.55 35.70
C THR A 15 -7.40 -8.32 34.94
N SER A 16 -6.75 -7.69 33.98
CA SER A 16 -5.30 -7.84 33.86
C SER A 16 -4.70 -6.55 33.32
N ARG A 17 -4.26 -5.71 34.25
CA ARG A 17 -3.20 -4.74 33.99
C ARG A 17 -1.96 -5.54 33.64
N ILE A 18 -1.47 -5.39 32.41
CA ILE A 18 -0.04 -5.53 32.15
C ILE A 18 0.49 -4.11 31.98
N VAL A 19 0.93 -3.55 33.11
CA VAL A 19 1.95 -2.50 33.10
C VAL A 19 3.23 -3.17 32.64
N SER A 20 3.64 -2.94 31.40
CA SER A 20 5.03 -3.15 31.01
C SER A 20 5.64 -1.80 30.70
N LYS A 21 6.27 -1.26 31.74
CA LYS A 21 7.18 -0.12 31.69
C LYS A 21 8.51 -0.68 31.19
N ALA A 22 8.76 -0.59 29.88
CA ALA A 22 10.08 -0.80 29.31
C ALA A 22 10.62 0.54 28.84
N THR A 23 11.27 1.22 29.78
CA THR A 23 12.21 2.32 29.55
C THR A 23 13.31 1.81 28.61
N GLY A 24 13.43 2.40 27.42
CA GLY A 24 14.40 1.95 26.42
C GLY A 24 14.59 2.99 25.32
N ASN A 25 14.92 4.22 25.72
CA ASN A 25 15.30 5.32 24.83
C ASN A 25 16.67 4.98 24.19
N LEU A 26 16.66 4.22 23.09
CA LEU A 26 17.85 4.04 22.25
C LEU A 26 17.96 5.22 21.28
N ARG A 27 18.80 6.17 21.70
CA ARG A 27 19.27 7.33 20.95
C ARG A 27 20.04 6.87 19.70
N PRO A 28 19.81 7.45 18.52
CA PRO A 28 20.84 7.48 17.49
C PRO A 28 21.75 8.68 17.76
N ILE A 29 22.80 8.51 18.58
CA ILE A 29 23.92 9.47 18.58
C ILE A 29 24.92 8.96 17.55
N LEU A 30 24.76 9.39 16.30
CA LEU A 30 25.83 9.31 15.32
C LEU A 30 26.89 10.34 15.76
N ASN A 31 27.90 9.88 16.50
CA ASN A 31 29.07 10.69 16.85
C ASN A 31 29.82 11.01 15.56
N LEU A 32 29.56 12.18 14.98
CA LEU A 32 30.37 12.75 13.92
C LEU A 32 31.67 13.27 14.54
N THR A 33 32.66 12.41 14.71
CA THR A 33 34.02 12.82 15.09
C THR A 33 34.63 13.57 13.91
N VAL A 34 34.52 14.90 13.93
CA VAL A 34 35.33 15.78 13.08
C VAL A 34 36.76 15.68 13.61
N ILE A 35 37.59 14.87 12.97
CA ILE A 35 39.04 14.89 13.21
C ILE A 35 39.56 16.19 12.60
N LEU A 36 39.67 17.23 13.43
CA LEU A 36 40.47 18.41 13.13
C LEU A 36 41.92 17.93 13.05
N GLY A 37 42.39 17.65 11.83
CA GLY A 37 43.80 17.48 11.56
C GLY A 37 44.52 18.77 11.95
N SER A 38 45.20 18.73 13.09
CA SER A 38 46.12 19.75 13.57
C SER A 38 47.21 19.99 12.53
N LEU A 39 47.18 21.16 11.88
CA LEU A 39 48.27 21.65 11.04
C LEU A 39 49.55 21.80 11.87
N PRO A 40 50.69 21.26 11.43
CA PRO A 40 51.96 21.52 12.07
C PRO A 40 52.33 22.99 11.94
N ASN A 41 52.67 23.58 13.08
CA ASN A 41 53.19 24.93 13.22
C ASN A 41 54.62 24.93 12.66
N THR A 42 54.83 25.57 11.50
CA THR A 42 56.17 25.78 10.93
C THR A 42 56.47 27.28 10.86
N ASP A 43 57.30 27.66 11.83
CA ASP A 43 58.26 28.76 11.89
C ASP A 43 58.25 29.79 10.74
N ARG A 44 57.99 31.03 11.14
CA ARG A 44 58.05 32.24 10.32
C ARG A 44 59.48 32.78 10.36
N ARG A 45 60.32 32.37 9.40
CA ARG A 45 61.47 33.18 8.99
C ARG A 45 61.24 33.76 7.60
N GLU A 46 60.94 35.05 7.62
CA GLU A 46 60.94 35.97 6.50
C GLU A 46 62.37 36.10 5.94
N SER A 47 62.59 35.66 4.71
CA SER A 47 63.69 36.13 3.87
C SER A 47 63.25 36.14 2.41
N ASN A 48 62.84 37.32 1.94
CA ASN A 48 62.74 37.68 0.52
C ASN A 48 63.73 38.87 0.31
N PRO A 49 64.23 39.21 -0.89
CA PRO A 49 63.79 38.76 -2.21
C PRO A 49 64.87 38.48 -3.28
N GLY A 50 64.48 37.75 -4.32
CA GLY A 50 65.22 37.65 -5.58
C GLY A 50 64.31 37.14 -6.72
N PRO A 51 64.33 37.75 -7.92
CA PRO A 51 63.32 37.53 -8.93
C PRO A 51 63.63 36.28 -9.75
N SER A 52 62.65 35.40 -9.94
CA SER A 52 62.75 34.37 -10.96
C SER A 52 61.45 34.29 -11.73
N HIS A 53 61.52 34.77 -12.97
CA HIS A 53 60.58 34.42 -14.02
C HIS A 53 60.48 32.89 -14.10
N GLY A 54 59.33 32.34 -13.70
CA GLY A 54 59.07 30.91 -13.74
C GLY A 54 57.60 30.67 -14.06
N ASN A 55 57.33 30.56 -15.36
CA ASN A 55 56.16 29.97 -16.03
C ASN A 55 54.97 29.48 -15.17
N GLN A 56 53.79 29.98 -15.52
CA GLN A 56 52.51 29.40 -15.12
C GLN A 56 52.41 28.00 -15.73
N THR A 57 52.67 26.96 -14.94
CA THR A 57 52.37 25.59 -15.35
C THR A 57 50.87 25.41 -15.19
N LEU A 58 50.15 25.68 -16.28
CA LEU A 58 48.75 25.32 -16.43
C LEU A 58 48.61 23.84 -16.04
N LEU A 59 47.78 23.53 -15.05
CA LEU A 59 47.48 22.16 -14.67
C LEU A 59 46.78 21.48 -15.84
N GLU A 60 47.56 20.87 -16.73
CA GLU A 60 47.06 20.21 -17.93
C GLU A 60 46.38 18.91 -17.49
N ILE A 61 45.06 18.96 -17.34
CA ILE A 61 44.25 17.79 -17.02
C ILE A 61 44.34 16.86 -18.24
N PRO A 62 44.93 15.65 -18.12
CA PRO A 62 45.13 14.78 -19.27
C PRO A 62 43.78 14.40 -19.90
N PRO A 63 43.58 14.60 -21.22
CA PRO A 63 42.38 14.16 -21.90
C PRO A 63 42.38 12.63 -21.99
N MET A 64 41.23 11.99 -21.80
CA MET A 64 40.99 10.55 -21.94
C MET A 64 41.35 9.61 -20.77
N LYS A 65 40.76 9.78 -19.58
CA LYS A 65 40.59 8.64 -18.64
C LYS A 65 39.23 8.58 -17.94
N TYR A 66 38.36 9.57 -18.10
CA TYR A 66 37.06 9.62 -17.43
C TYR A 66 35.93 8.94 -18.22
N LEU A 67 36.14 8.59 -19.50
CA LEU A 67 35.15 7.91 -20.35
C LEU A 67 34.56 6.62 -19.74
N PRO A 68 35.35 5.68 -19.17
CA PRO A 68 34.76 4.50 -18.52
C PRO A 68 34.08 4.85 -17.19
N PHE A 69 34.56 5.89 -16.49
CA PHE A 69 34.05 6.28 -15.18
C PHE A 69 32.71 7.04 -15.28
N THR A 70 32.55 7.89 -16.31
CA THR A 70 31.27 8.56 -16.61
C THR A 70 30.25 7.57 -17.16
N LEU A 71 30.67 6.58 -17.95
CA LEU A 71 29.79 5.50 -18.43
C LEU A 71 29.29 4.64 -17.26
N LEU A 72 30.16 4.29 -16.31
CA LEU A 72 29.81 3.54 -15.10
C LEU A 72 28.84 4.32 -14.20
N LEU A 73 29.05 5.63 -14.06
CA LEU A 73 28.22 6.49 -13.21
C LEU A 73 26.83 6.76 -13.83
N MET A 74 26.75 6.88 -15.17
CA MET A 74 25.47 6.96 -15.90
C MET A 74 24.73 5.62 -15.92
N ALA A 75 25.45 4.50 -16.03
CA ALA A 75 24.87 3.15 -15.91
C ALA A 75 24.34 2.88 -14.48
N ALA A 76 25.05 3.34 -13.45
CA ALA A 76 24.59 3.25 -12.06
C ALA A 76 23.37 4.15 -11.80
N ALA A 77 23.29 5.33 -12.43
CA ALA A 77 22.12 6.22 -12.31
C ALA A 77 20.85 5.66 -12.98
N MET A 78 21.00 4.89 -14.07
CA MET A 78 19.89 4.19 -14.74
C MET A 78 19.31 3.04 -13.90
N LEU A 79 20.05 2.50 -12.93
CA LEU A 79 19.60 1.39 -12.07
C LEU A 79 18.79 1.84 -10.84
N ILE A 80 18.65 3.15 -10.60
CA ILE A 80 17.97 3.70 -9.39
C ILE A 80 16.51 4.14 -9.70
N ALA A 81 16.05 4.01 -10.95
CA ALA A 81 14.68 4.35 -11.34
C ALA A 81 13.72 3.14 -11.25
N CYS A 82 13.49 2.61 -10.04
CA CYS A 82 12.31 1.77 -9.79
C CYS A 82 11.57 2.29 -8.55
N GLY A 83 10.95 3.45 -8.71
CA GLY A 83 9.90 3.96 -7.84
C GLY A 83 8.54 3.85 -8.52
N ALA A 84 8.25 2.71 -9.17
CA ALA A 84 6.94 2.48 -9.77
C ALA A 84 5.91 2.36 -8.64
N GLY A 85 5.21 3.45 -8.34
CA GLY A 85 4.05 3.42 -7.46
C GLY A 85 3.07 2.38 -7.97
N HIS A 86 2.52 1.57 -7.06
CA HIS A 86 1.56 0.53 -7.38
C HIS A 86 0.30 1.13 -8.02
N PRO A 87 -0.29 0.42 -9.00
CA PRO A 87 -1.51 0.88 -9.64
C PRO A 87 -2.64 0.96 -8.61
N ARG A 88 -3.28 2.12 -8.55
CA ARG A 88 -4.42 2.37 -7.66
C ARG A 88 -5.71 2.19 -8.44
N LEU A 89 -6.71 1.61 -7.81
CA LEU A 89 -8.04 1.43 -8.37
C LEU A 89 -8.74 2.80 -8.47
N THR A 90 -9.25 3.13 -9.66
CA THR A 90 -9.91 4.41 -9.95
C THR A 90 -11.41 4.25 -10.11
N SER A 91 -11.87 3.15 -10.72
CA SER A 91 -13.29 2.85 -10.91
C SER A 91 -13.56 1.35 -10.85
N ILE A 92 -14.79 0.99 -10.51
CA ILE A 92 -15.30 -0.38 -10.55
C ILE A 92 -16.51 -0.39 -11.48
N ALA A 93 -16.49 -1.27 -12.48
CA ALA A 93 -17.62 -1.58 -13.33
C ALA A 93 -18.19 -2.94 -12.92
N VAL A 94 -19.49 -3.01 -12.67
CA VAL A 94 -20.18 -4.28 -12.39
C VAL A 94 -20.89 -4.74 -13.66
N SER A 95 -20.63 -5.99 -14.06
CA SER A 95 -21.22 -6.61 -15.25
C SER A 95 -21.97 -7.89 -14.86
N PRO A 96 -23.20 -8.11 -15.36
CA PRO A 96 -24.00 -7.17 -16.15
C PRO A 96 -24.46 -5.95 -15.33
N SER A 97 -24.62 -4.80 -15.97
CA SER A 97 -25.12 -3.59 -15.29
C SER A 97 -26.59 -3.70 -14.86
N SER A 98 -27.35 -4.55 -15.56
CA SER A 98 -28.72 -4.91 -15.21
C SER A 98 -28.98 -6.37 -15.57
N ALA A 99 -29.59 -7.12 -14.65
CA ALA A 99 -29.99 -8.51 -14.88
C ALA A 99 -31.38 -8.79 -14.32
N THR A 100 -32.05 -9.80 -14.89
CA THR A 100 -33.37 -10.26 -14.47
C THR A 100 -33.31 -11.74 -14.12
N ALA A 101 -33.76 -12.09 -12.91
CA ALA A 101 -33.67 -13.46 -12.39
C ALA A 101 -34.58 -14.47 -13.11
N SER A 102 -35.54 -14.01 -13.93
CA SER A 102 -36.36 -14.86 -14.81
C SER A 102 -35.52 -15.69 -15.80
N SER A 103 -34.24 -15.34 -15.97
CA SER A 103 -33.28 -16.06 -16.82
C SER A 103 -32.71 -17.32 -16.19
N SER A 104 -32.88 -17.53 -14.87
CA SER A 104 -32.33 -18.68 -14.14
C SER A 104 -33.44 -19.51 -13.47
N PRO A 105 -33.39 -20.85 -13.52
CA PRO A 105 -34.38 -21.73 -12.88
C PRO A 105 -34.45 -21.57 -11.35
N GLN A 106 -33.36 -21.09 -10.74
CA GLN A 106 -33.21 -20.93 -9.30
C GLN A 106 -33.23 -19.45 -8.88
N GLY A 107 -33.41 -18.52 -9.82
CA GLY A 107 -33.37 -17.08 -9.55
C GLY A 107 -31.98 -16.57 -9.18
N GLU A 108 -30.93 -17.28 -9.59
CA GLU A 108 -29.52 -16.94 -9.36
C GLU A 108 -28.93 -16.18 -10.56
N VAL A 109 -28.13 -15.14 -10.27
CA VAL A 109 -27.48 -14.29 -11.26
C VAL A 109 -26.06 -13.97 -10.80
N GLY A 110 -25.07 -14.29 -11.63
CA GLY A 110 -23.68 -13.91 -11.39
C GLY A 110 -23.38 -12.45 -11.78
N PHE A 111 -22.68 -11.74 -10.91
CA PHE A 111 -22.12 -10.42 -11.16
C PHE A 111 -20.60 -10.46 -11.05
N THR A 112 -19.94 -9.82 -12.00
CA THR A 112 -18.48 -9.67 -12.04
C THR A 112 -18.12 -8.20 -11.83
N ALA A 113 -17.17 -7.94 -10.92
CA ALA A 113 -16.64 -6.60 -10.68
C ALA A 113 -15.29 -6.44 -11.40
N THR A 114 -15.23 -5.54 -12.38
CA THR A 114 -13.99 -5.20 -13.09
C THR A 114 -13.47 -3.84 -12.62
N GLY A 115 -12.26 -3.83 -12.07
CA GLY A 115 -11.57 -2.62 -11.65
C GLY A 115 -10.70 -2.04 -12.76
N THR A 116 -10.74 -0.71 -12.94
CA THR A 116 -9.80 0.04 -13.78
C THR A 116 -8.79 0.76 -12.89
N PHE A 117 -7.53 0.75 -13.30
CA PHE A 117 -6.41 1.24 -12.51
C PHE A 117 -5.78 2.50 -13.10
N THR A 118 -4.98 3.20 -12.30
CA THR A 118 -4.22 4.39 -12.72
C THR A 118 -3.21 4.13 -13.83
N ASP A 119 -2.79 2.88 -14.03
CA ASP A 119 -1.90 2.46 -15.10
C ASP A 119 -2.64 2.10 -16.40
N HIS A 120 -3.94 2.45 -16.49
CA HIS A 120 -4.84 2.12 -17.59
C HIS A 120 -5.09 0.62 -17.79
N THR A 121 -4.63 -0.24 -16.89
CA THR A 121 -5.00 -1.65 -16.91
C THR A 121 -6.39 -1.83 -16.31
N SER A 122 -7.04 -2.93 -16.69
CA SER A 122 -8.30 -3.35 -16.07
C SER A 122 -8.22 -4.83 -15.75
N ARG A 123 -8.72 -5.22 -14.59
CA ARG A 123 -8.75 -6.61 -14.14
C ARG A 123 -9.99 -6.89 -13.29
N GLU A 124 -10.37 -8.15 -13.22
CA GLU A 124 -11.43 -8.60 -12.33
C GLU A 124 -10.99 -8.51 -10.87
N LEU A 125 -11.88 -8.02 -10.01
CA LEU A 125 -11.66 -7.91 -8.57
C LEU A 125 -12.24 -9.13 -7.87
N HIS A 126 -11.54 -9.62 -6.86
CA HIS A 126 -11.99 -10.72 -6.03
C HIS A 126 -11.96 -10.36 -4.54
N LEU A 127 -12.50 -11.24 -3.69
CA LEU A 127 -12.48 -11.06 -2.23
C LEU A 127 -11.06 -10.82 -1.67
N ALA A 128 -10.03 -11.42 -2.28
CA ALA A 128 -8.63 -11.22 -1.91
C ALA A 128 -8.13 -9.78 -2.11
N ASP A 129 -8.76 -9.03 -3.02
CA ASP A 129 -8.51 -7.60 -3.23
C ASP A 129 -9.26 -6.71 -2.22
N GLY A 130 -10.00 -7.30 -1.27
CA GLY A 130 -10.86 -6.57 -0.34
C GLY A 130 -12.17 -6.10 -0.97
N LEU A 131 -12.64 -6.82 -2.01
CA LEU A 131 -13.94 -6.62 -2.61
C LEU A 131 -15.06 -7.04 -1.65
N GLU A 132 -16.03 -6.17 -1.45
CA GLU A 132 -17.22 -6.39 -0.64
C GLU A 132 -18.46 -6.21 -1.51
N TRP A 133 -19.32 -7.23 -1.55
CA TRP A 133 -20.62 -7.16 -2.22
C TRP A 133 -21.73 -6.79 -1.22
N LYS A 134 -22.71 -6.01 -1.68
CA LYS A 134 -23.86 -5.62 -0.87
C LYS A 134 -25.11 -5.46 -1.72
N SER A 135 -26.22 -6.05 -1.25
CA SER A 135 -27.56 -5.79 -1.77
C SER A 135 -28.22 -4.61 -1.04
N SER A 136 -28.97 -3.79 -1.76
CA SER A 136 -29.77 -2.72 -1.16
C SER A 136 -30.94 -3.24 -0.32
N ASN A 137 -31.45 -4.45 -0.61
CA ASN A 137 -32.52 -5.08 0.15
C ASN A 137 -32.38 -6.61 0.14
N THR A 138 -31.89 -7.15 1.26
CA THR A 138 -31.67 -8.60 1.44
C THR A 138 -32.97 -9.41 1.57
N VAL A 139 -34.12 -8.76 1.76
CA VAL A 139 -35.44 -9.44 1.75
C VAL A 139 -35.85 -9.78 0.31
N VAL A 140 -35.41 -8.99 -0.67
CA VAL A 140 -35.73 -9.17 -2.09
C VAL A 140 -34.65 -9.99 -2.79
N ALA A 141 -33.37 -9.69 -2.58
CA ALA A 141 -32.27 -10.54 -3.07
C ALA A 141 -31.03 -10.46 -2.18
N THR A 142 -30.35 -11.59 -2.02
CA THR A 142 -29.06 -11.72 -1.33
C THR A 142 -27.93 -11.83 -2.35
N ILE A 143 -26.71 -11.47 -1.97
CA ILE A 143 -25.51 -11.68 -2.78
C ILE A 143 -24.40 -12.25 -1.91
N ASP A 144 -23.64 -13.20 -2.44
CA ASP A 144 -22.50 -13.80 -1.76
C ASP A 144 -21.18 -13.04 -2.03
N ASP A 145 -20.09 -13.49 -1.40
CA ASP A 145 -18.77 -12.88 -1.57
C ASP A 145 -18.15 -13.18 -2.95
N THR A 146 -18.69 -14.15 -3.69
CA THR A 146 -18.22 -14.51 -5.04
C THR A 146 -18.88 -13.67 -6.14
N GLY A 147 -19.94 -12.93 -5.80
CA GLY A 147 -20.71 -12.10 -6.73
C GLY A 147 -21.97 -12.77 -7.25
N GLU A 148 -22.36 -13.92 -6.71
CA GLU A 148 -23.59 -14.63 -7.06
C GLU A 148 -24.76 -14.08 -6.23
N ALA A 149 -25.74 -13.50 -6.92
CA ALA A 149 -26.94 -12.97 -6.31
C ALA A 149 -28.13 -13.93 -6.46
N THR A 150 -28.86 -14.15 -5.38
CA THR A 150 -30.04 -15.02 -5.33
C THR A 150 -31.29 -14.21 -5.00
N CYS A 151 -32.32 -14.31 -5.83
CA CYS A 151 -33.60 -13.68 -5.56
C CYS A 151 -34.41 -14.47 -4.51
N VAL A 152 -34.95 -13.75 -3.53
CA VAL A 152 -35.76 -14.29 -2.43
C VAL A 152 -37.23 -13.93 -2.62
N SER A 153 -37.52 -12.71 -3.08
CA SER A 153 -38.88 -12.26 -3.39
C SER A 153 -38.91 -11.38 -4.65
N PRO A 154 -40.06 -11.22 -5.31
CA PRO A 154 -40.21 -10.28 -6.40
C PRO A 154 -39.91 -8.83 -5.97
N GLY A 155 -39.24 -8.07 -6.83
CA GLY A 155 -38.83 -6.69 -6.58
C GLY A 155 -37.50 -6.34 -7.28
N SER A 156 -37.13 -5.06 -7.24
CA SER A 156 -35.86 -4.59 -7.80
C SER A 156 -34.91 -4.17 -6.68
N VAL A 157 -33.64 -4.59 -6.80
CA VAL A 157 -32.57 -4.22 -5.88
C VAL A 157 -31.35 -3.72 -6.62
N THR A 158 -30.51 -2.97 -5.89
CA THR A 158 -29.22 -2.51 -6.36
C THR A 158 -28.14 -3.33 -5.68
N ILE A 159 -27.30 -3.96 -6.50
CA ILE A 159 -26.11 -4.68 -6.07
C ILE A 159 -24.93 -3.70 -6.14
N THR A 160 -24.18 -3.58 -5.05
CA THR A 160 -23.03 -2.69 -4.93
C THR A 160 -21.77 -3.52 -4.67
N ALA A 161 -20.77 -3.35 -5.51
CA ALA A 161 -19.41 -3.85 -5.32
C ALA A 161 -18.54 -2.72 -4.77
N THR A 162 -17.81 -2.94 -3.68
CA THR A 162 -16.95 -1.93 -3.07
C THR A 162 -15.57 -2.49 -2.79
N ALA A 163 -14.50 -1.80 -3.18
CA ALA A 163 -13.13 -2.20 -2.89
C ALA A 163 -12.27 -0.98 -2.49
N PRO A 164 -11.17 -1.15 -1.73
CA PRO A 164 -10.27 -0.05 -1.45
C PRO A 164 -9.54 0.42 -2.72
N ALA A 165 -9.27 1.72 -2.84
CA ALA A 165 -8.52 2.28 -3.97
C ALA A 165 -7.07 1.77 -3.99
N ASP A 166 -6.49 1.51 -2.82
CA ASP A 166 -5.21 0.85 -2.69
C ASP A 166 -5.42 -0.61 -2.29
N LEU A 167 -5.14 -1.51 -3.22
CA LEU A 167 -5.28 -2.96 -3.05
C LEU A 167 -4.05 -3.57 -2.37
N GLN A 168 -2.95 -2.81 -2.21
CA GLN A 168 -1.79 -3.31 -1.49
C GLN A 168 -2.05 -3.29 0.01
N ILE A 169 -2.21 -4.49 0.58
CA ILE A 169 -2.08 -4.67 2.01
C ILE A 169 -0.60 -4.48 2.35
N THR A 170 -0.21 -3.29 2.78
CA THR A 170 1.11 -3.10 3.39
C THR A 170 1.09 -3.86 4.73
N VAL A 171 1.65 -5.07 4.73
CA VAL A 171 1.80 -5.85 5.95
C VAL A 171 2.84 -5.16 6.85
N SER A 172 2.37 -4.31 7.74
CA SER A 172 3.14 -3.90 8.92
C SER A 172 2.20 -3.51 10.05
N ASN A 173 2.21 -4.31 11.11
CA ASN A 173 1.72 -3.94 12.44
C ASN A 173 0.21 -3.65 12.63
N GLY A 174 -0.69 -4.40 11.97
CA GLY A 174 -2.12 -4.39 12.33
C GLY A 174 -2.87 -3.11 12.01
N VAL A 175 -2.35 -2.31 11.07
CA VAL A 175 -3.03 -1.11 10.57
C VAL A 175 -4.07 -1.53 9.52
N GLN A 176 -5.32 -1.10 9.72
CA GLN A 176 -6.42 -1.30 8.76
C GLN A 176 -6.19 -0.44 7.50
N ASN A 177 -6.69 -0.91 6.35
CA ASN A 177 -6.62 -0.15 5.11
C ASN A 177 -7.48 1.13 5.21
N THR A 178 -6.84 2.29 5.38
CA THR A 178 -7.52 3.60 5.42
C THR A 178 -7.68 4.22 4.03
N SER A 179 -7.42 3.47 2.96
CA SER A 179 -7.60 3.95 1.59
C SER A 179 -9.06 4.33 1.35
N PRO A 180 -9.34 5.38 0.55
CA PRO A 180 -10.69 5.63 0.05
C PRO A 180 -11.25 4.37 -0.61
N LYS A 181 -12.54 4.09 -0.38
CA LYS A 181 -13.25 3.00 -1.04
C LYS A 181 -13.82 3.49 -2.37
N VAL A 182 -13.73 2.66 -3.40
CA VAL A 182 -14.33 2.83 -4.72
C VAL A 182 -15.49 1.85 -4.83
N SER A 183 -16.60 2.27 -5.43
CA SER A 183 -17.78 1.43 -5.58
C SER A 183 -18.31 1.41 -7.01
N GLY A 184 -18.84 0.26 -7.44
CA GLY A 184 -19.61 0.09 -8.66
C GLY A 184 -20.99 -0.51 -8.33
N THR A 185 -21.99 -0.24 -9.17
CA THR A 185 -23.37 -0.68 -8.93
C THR A 185 -23.97 -1.37 -10.15
N ALA A 186 -24.81 -2.37 -9.90
CA ALA A 186 -25.68 -3.00 -10.89
C ALA A 186 -27.11 -3.14 -10.35
N THR A 187 -28.07 -3.32 -11.26
CA THR A 187 -29.48 -3.52 -10.91
C THR A 187 -29.88 -4.97 -11.11
N LEU A 188 -30.50 -5.58 -10.11
CA LEU A 188 -31.10 -6.90 -10.19
C LEU A 188 -32.62 -6.78 -10.08
N ASN A 189 -33.34 -7.34 -11.03
CA ASN A 189 -34.79 -7.42 -10.99
C ASN A 189 -35.24 -8.87 -10.76
N CYS A 190 -35.88 -9.10 -9.62
CA CYS A 190 -36.49 -10.37 -9.25
C CYS A 190 -37.97 -10.33 -9.66
N THR A 191 -38.40 -11.30 -10.46
CA THR A 191 -39.77 -11.38 -10.99
C THR A 191 -40.46 -12.63 -10.47
#